data_AF-A0A953THK2-F1
#
_entry.id   AF-A0A953THK2-F1
#
_cell.length_a   1.000
_cell.length_b   1.000
_cell.length_c   1.000
_cell.angle_alpha   90.00
_cell.angle_beta   90.00
_cell.angle_gamma   90.00
#
_symmetry.space_group_name_H-M   'P 1'
#
loop_
_entity.id
_entity.type
_entity.pdbx_description
1 polymer ?
#
loop_
_entity_poly.entity_id
_entity_poly.type
_entity_poly.pdbx_seq_one_letter_code
_entity_poly.pdbx_strand_id
1 'polypeptide(L)'
;MIVSAILRSKGYEEFLPTYRVKRKWSDRIKEIETPLFTGYVFCRLNSGVPWSIVTTPGVVRIVGTRKDISVIDDKEIEVIQRVMKAGVKVEPCAYAKIGDRVRITNGPLSGVQGIVTGYKNQQHLVLSVDLIQSSVSVEVDGYDLAPITKPSTAASDNCASVPHSGIFPVTDPILVAG
;
A
#
# COMPACT_ATOMS: atom_id res chain seq x y z
N MET A 1 -6.15 -9.64 -12.26
CA MET A 1 -6.75 -8.38 -12.76
C MET A 1 -6.24 -8.13 -14.18
N ILE A 2 -7.10 -7.76 -15.14
CA ILE A 2 -6.71 -7.64 -16.55
C ILE A 2 -5.70 -6.50 -16.80
N VAL A 3 -5.83 -5.39 -16.07
CA VAL A 3 -4.97 -4.22 -16.18
C VAL A 3 -3.50 -4.55 -15.87
N SER A 4 -3.24 -5.28 -14.80
CA SER A 4 -1.88 -5.73 -14.44
C SER A 4 -1.25 -6.58 -15.55
N ALA A 5 -2.00 -7.50 -16.16
CA ALA A 5 -1.47 -8.31 -17.25
C ALA A 5 -1.13 -7.50 -18.51
N ILE A 6 -1.95 -6.48 -18.82
CA ILE A 6 -1.69 -5.60 -19.97
C ILE A 6 -0.48 -4.70 -19.71
N LEU A 7 -0.35 -4.13 -18.50
CA LEU A 7 0.81 -3.32 -18.12
C LEU A 7 2.10 -4.14 -18.19
N ARG A 8 2.09 -5.38 -17.67
CA ARG A 8 3.22 -6.32 -17.79
C ARG A 8 3.57 -6.59 -19.25
N SER A 9 2.57 -6.84 -20.10
CA SER A 9 2.78 -7.12 -21.52
C SER A 9 3.36 -5.93 -22.29
N LYS A 10 3.15 -4.70 -21.79
CA LYS A 10 3.75 -3.48 -22.31
C LYS A 10 5.17 -3.22 -21.77
N GLY A 11 5.69 -4.07 -20.89
CA GLY A 11 7.03 -3.97 -20.31
C GLY A 11 7.13 -3.06 -19.09
N TYR A 12 6.01 -2.72 -18.45
CA TYR A 12 6.04 -1.98 -17.18
C TYR A 12 6.27 -2.92 -16.00
N GLU A 13 7.01 -2.44 -15.00
CA GLU A 13 7.14 -3.12 -13.71
C GLU A 13 5.91 -2.82 -12.87
N GLU A 14 4.95 -3.76 -12.84
CA GLU A 14 3.74 -3.62 -12.06
C GLU A 14 3.76 -4.48 -10.80
N PHE A 15 3.16 -3.95 -9.74
CA PHE A 15 2.95 -4.63 -8.48
C PHE A 15 1.46 -4.58 -8.12
N LEU A 16 0.86 -5.76 -7.96
CA LEU A 16 -0.52 -5.91 -7.51
C LEU A 16 -0.51 -6.83 -6.29
N PRO A 17 -0.64 -6.29 -5.07
CA PRO A 17 -0.70 -7.12 -3.89
C PRO A 17 -2.01 -7.91 -3.89
N THR A 18 -1.93 -9.24 -3.78
CA THR A 18 -3.05 -10.19 -3.80
C THR A 18 -3.04 -11.10 -2.58
N TYR A 19 -4.21 -11.44 -2.05
CA TYR A 19 -4.38 -12.40 -0.97
C TYR A 19 -5.25 -13.57 -1.42
N ARG A 20 -5.11 -14.73 -0.75
CA ARG A 20 -5.89 -15.93 -1.05
C ARG A 20 -7.16 -15.95 -0.22
N VAL A 21 -8.30 -16.10 -0.88
CA VAL A 21 -9.60 -16.28 -0.22
C VAL A 21 -10.22 -17.60 -0.64
N LYS A 22 -10.80 -18.32 0.32
CA LYS A 22 -11.60 -19.53 0.05
C LYS A 22 -13.01 -19.11 -0.29
N ARG A 23 -13.39 -19.24 -1.56
CA ARG A 23 -14.75 -18.95 -2.02
C ARG A 23 -15.51 -20.26 -2.21
N LYS A 24 -16.66 -20.38 -1.53
CA LYS A 24 -17.57 -21.51 -1.71
C LYS A 24 -18.47 -21.23 -2.90
N TRP A 25 -18.44 -22.12 -3.89
CA TRP A 25 -19.46 -22.25 -4.93
C TRP A 25 -20.38 -23.41 -4.60
N SER A 26 -21.55 -23.44 -5.25
CA SER A 26 -22.64 -24.38 -4.97
C SER A 26 -22.21 -25.84 -4.94
N ASP A 27 -21.13 -26.21 -5.64
CA ASP A 27 -20.57 -27.56 -5.67
C ASP A 27 -19.20 -27.70 -4.98
N ARG A 28 -18.38 -26.63 -4.86
CA ARG A 28 -16.96 -26.74 -4.45
C ARG A 28 -16.42 -25.49 -3.75
N ILE A 29 -15.47 -25.67 -2.84
CA ILE A 29 -14.64 -24.58 -2.29
C ILE A 29 -13.40 -24.43 -3.18
N LYS A 30 -13.17 -23.23 -3.73
CA LYS A 30 -11.93 -22.91 -4.44
C LYS A 30 -11.19 -21.77 -3.76
N GLU A 31 -9.87 -21.89 -3.70
CA GLU A 31 -8.99 -20.79 -3.34
C GLU A 31 -8.78 -19.90 -4.57
N ILE A 32 -9.06 -18.61 -4.42
CA ILE A 32 -8.87 -17.60 -5.47
C ILE A 32 -7.97 -16.48 -4.95
N GLU A 33 -7.15 -15.93 -5.84
CA GLU A 33 -6.34 -14.76 -5.56
C GLU A 33 -7.16 -13.49 -5.83
N THR A 34 -7.31 -12.67 -4.79
CA THR A 34 -8.08 -11.42 -4.83
C THR A 34 -7.14 -10.26 -4.53
N PRO A 35 -7.24 -9.11 -5.21
CA PRO A 35 -6.40 -7.95 -4.92
C PRO A 35 -6.66 -7.42 -3.51
N LEU A 36 -5.58 -7.15 -2.78
CA LEU A 36 -5.63 -6.49 -1.46
C LEU A 36 -6.18 -5.07 -1.57
N PHE A 37 -5.77 -4.33 -2.61
CA PHE A 37 -6.33 -3.02 -2.94
C PHE A 37 -7.15 -3.13 -4.23
N THR A 38 -8.45 -3.37 -4.07
CA THR A 38 -9.35 -3.54 -5.22
C THR A 38 -9.44 -2.24 -6.02
N GLY A 39 -9.27 -2.33 -7.35
CA GLY A 39 -9.33 -1.18 -8.26
C GLY A 39 -8.01 -0.42 -8.43
N TYR A 40 -6.90 -0.93 -7.88
CA TYR A 40 -5.60 -0.27 -7.95
C TYR A 40 -4.48 -1.23 -8.33
N VAL A 41 -3.54 -0.74 -9.14
CA VAL A 41 -2.29 -1.40 -9.52
C VAL A 41 -1.15 -0.42 -9.28
N PHE A 42 -0.07 -0.86 -8.64
CA PHE A 42 1.15 -0.07 -8.50
C PHE A 42 2.02 -0.31 -9.73
N CYS A 43 2.64 0.74 -10.27
CA CYS A 43 3.42 0.65 -11.50
C CYS A 43 4.64 1.54 -11.38
N ARG A 44 5.84 0.99 -11.59
CA ARG A 44 7.09 1.76 -11.56
C ARG A 44 7.31 2.46 -12.88
N LEU A 45 7.67 3.75 -12.84
CA LEU A 45 7.93 4.55 -14.03
C LEU A 45 9.30 5.19 -14.00
N ASN A 46 10.00 5.12 -15.13
CA ASN A 46 11.37 5.64 -15.25
C ASN A 46 11.41 7.12 -15.69
N SER A 47 10.37 7.62 -16.37
CA SER A 47 10.37 9.00 -16.91
C SER A 47 8.95 9.51 -17.18
N GLY A 48 8.38 10.24 -16.21
CA GLY A 48 7.04 10.82 -16.33
C GLY A 48 5.94 9.76 -16.57
N VAL A 49 4.71 10.22 -16.76
CA VAL A 49 3.59 9.33 -17.12
C VAL A 49 3.57 9.15 -18.64
N PRO A 50 3.86 7.95 -19.17
CA PRO A 50 3.72 7.70 -20.59
C PRO A 50 2.24 7.68 -20.97
N TRP A 51 1.91 8.32 -22.10
CA TRP A 51 0.58 8.24 -22.71
C TRP A 51 0.09 6.80 -22.90
N SER A 52 1.03 5.86 -23.07
CA SER A 52 0.78 4.43 -23.21
C SER A 52 0.13 3.79 -21.98
N ILE A 53 0.30 4.34 -20.77
CA ILE A 53 -0.40 3.86 -19.57
C ILE A 53 -1.83 4.38 -19.53
N VAL A 54 -2.01 5.68 -19.79
CA VAL A 54 -3.33 6.33 -19.78
C VAL A 54 -4.27 5.75 -20.84
N THR A 55 -3.70 5.33 -21.99
CA THR A 55 -4.44 4.68 -23.08
C THR A 55 -4.62 3.17 -22.89
N THR A 56 -4.17 2.60 -21.76
CA THR A 56 -4.33 1.16 -21.50
C THR A 56 -5.79 0.83 -21.24
N PRO A 57 -6.40 -0.12 -21.98
CA PRO A 57 -7.78 -0.50 -21.72
C PRO A 57 -7.91 -1.07 -20.30
N GLY A 58 -8.90 -0.56 -19.57
CA GLY A 58 -9.11 -0.86 -18.15
C GLY A 58 -8.38 0.06 -17.20
N VAL A 59 -7.45 0.92 -17.64
CA VAL A 59 -6.95 2.01 -16.79
C VAL A 59 -7.97 3.15 -16.81
N VAL A 60 -8.54 3.46 -15.66
CA VAL A 60 -9.50 4.55 -15.47
C VAL A 60 -8.77 5.87 -15.29
N ARG A 61 -7.76 5.89 -14.41
CA ARG A 61 -6.92 7.08 -14.15
C ARG A 61 -5.63 6.71 -13.46
N ILE A 62 -4.66 7.61 -13.51
CA ILE A 62 -3.52 7.59 -12.58
C ILE A 62 -3.92 8.45 -11.38
N VAL A 63 -3.69 7.94 -10.17
CA VAL A 63 -3.98 8.71 -8.96
C VAL A 63 -2.95 9.83 -8.83
N GLY A 64 -3.45 11.02 -8.53
CA GLY A 64 -2.69 12.25 -8.61
C GLY A 64 -3.54 13.43 -9.07
N THR A 65 -2.97 14.62 -8.94
CA THR A 65 -3.51 15.85 -9.51
C THR A 65 -2.92 16.06 -10.90
N ARG A 66 -3.60 16.81 -11.79
CA ARG A 66 -3.12 17.10 -13.16
C ARG A 66 -1.70 17.68 -13.25
N LYS A 67 -1.18 18.27 -12.17
CA LYS A 67 0.18 18.82 -12.07
C LYS A 67 1.16 17.92 -11.30
N ASP A 68 0.66 17.06 -10.41
CA ASP A 68 1.46 16.28 -9.47
C ASP A 68 0.88 14.87 -9.38
N ILE A 69 1.57 13.93 -10.01
CA ILE A 69 1.21 12.51 -9.95
C ILE A 69 1.43 12.03 -8.51
N SER A 70 0.49 11.25 -8.00
CA SER A 70 0.64 10.65 -6.69
C SER A 70 1.59 9.47 -6.79
N VAL A 71 2.79 9.72 -6.30
CA VAL A 71 3.85 8.74 -6.09
C VAL A 71 3.65 8.08 -4.73
N ILE A 72 3.83 6.77 -4.66
CA ILE A 72 3.93 6.03 -3.39
C ILE A 72 5.41 5.76 -3.10
N ASP A 73 5.82 5.91 -1.85
CA ASP A 73 7.22 5.70 -1.45
C ASP A 73 7.57 4.20 -1.59
N ASP A 74 8.76 3.90 -2.12
CA ASP A 74 9.22 2.51 -2.25
C ASP A 74 9.14 1.76 -0.91
N LYS A 75 9.35 2.43 0.24
CA LYS A 75 9.24 1.80 1.57
C LYS A 75 7.82 1.30 1.86
N GLU A 76 6.78 2.00 1.41
CA GLU A 76 5.39 1.55 1.59
C GLU A 76 5.15 0.26 0.78
N ILE A 77 5.64 0.22 -0.46
CA ILE A 77 5.56 -0.97 -1.31
C ILE A 77 6.36 -2.12 -0.72
N GLU A 78 7.57 -1.87 -0.25
CA GLU A 78 8.42 -2.86 0.42
C GLU A 78 7.75 -3.44 1.67
N VAL A 79 7.08 -2.61 2.47
CA VAL A 79 6.32 -3.05 3.65
C VAL A 79 5.19 -3.99 3.23
N ILE A 80 4.39 -3.62 2.24
CA ILE A 80 3.31 -4.46 1.72
C ILE A 80 3.87 -5.79 1.18
N GLN A 81 4.96 -5.75 0.41
CA GLN A 81 5.64 -6.93 -0.10
C GLN A 81 6.15 -7.85 1.03
N ARG A 82 6.72 -7.27 2.09
CA ARG A 82 7.23 -8.03 3.24
C ARG A 82 6.10 -8.73 3.98
N VAL A 83 4.98 -8.05 4.19
CA VAL A 83 3.77 -8.60 4.79
C VAL A 83 3.23 -9.77 3.97
N MET A 84 3.15 -9.62 2.65
CA MET A 84 2.73 -10.70 1.76
C MET A 84 3.68 -11.90 1.79
N LYS A 85 5.01 -11.65 1.83
CA LYS A 85 6.04 -12.70 1.89
C LYS A 85 6.08 -13.41 3.24
N ALA A 86 5.70 -12.74 4.33
CA ALA A 86 5.69 -13.33 5.67
C ALA A 86 4.60 -14.40 5.85
N GLY A 87 3.64 -14.50 4.93
CA GLY A 87 2.58 -15.52 4.99
C GLY A 87 1.59 -15.32 6.15
N VAL A 88 1.60 -14.14 6.76
CA VAL A 88 0.62 -13.73 7.79
C VAL A 88 -0.75 -13.56 7.17
N LYS A 89 -1.82 -13.75 7.96
CA LYS A 89 -3.17 -13.51 7.45
C LYS A 89 -3.37 -12.03 7.20
N VAL A 90 -3.75 -11.70 5.96
CA VAL A 90 -4.00 -10.34 5.51
C VAL A 90 -5.39 -10.22 4.95
N GLU A 91 -6.08 -9.15 5.32
CA GLU A 91 -7.43 -8.86 4.85
C GLU A 91 -7.59 -7.36 4.57
N PRO A 92 -8.32 -6.98 3.50
CA PRO A 92 -8.66 -5.57 3.28
C PRO A 92 -9.58 -5.08 4.41
N CYS A 93 -9.33 -3.86 4.88
CA CYS A 93 -10.12 -3.23 5.94
C CYS A 93 -10.46 -1.77 5.60
N ALA A 94 -11.47 -1.22 6.28
CA ALA A 94 -11.78 0.19 6.19
C ALA A 94 -10.57 1.03 6.64
N TYR A 95 -10.36 2.17 5.99
CA TYR A 95 -9.19 2.98 6.26
C TYR A 95 -9.22 3.57 7.67
N ALA A 96 -8.23 3.20 8.49
CA ALA A 96 -8.12 3.62 9.87
C ALA A 96 -7.20 4.85 9.99
N LYS A 97 -7.74 5.95 10.54
CA LYS A 97 -6.98 7.17 10.91
C LYS A 97 -6.60 7.23 12.39
N ILE A 98 -7.39 6.56 13.24
CA ILE A 98 -7.41 6.77 14.69
C ILE A 98 -7.10 5.44 15.37
N GLY A 99 -6.17 5.47 16.31
CA GLY A 99 -5.73 4.34 17.13
C GLY A 99 -4.28 4.51 17.56
N ASP A 100 -3.80 3.56 18.35
CA ASP A 100 -2.41 3.56 18.81
C ASP A 100 -1.50 3.13 17.65
N ARG A 101 -0.59 4.04 17.29
CA ARG A 101 0.47 3.73 16.33
C ARG A 101 1.50 2.87 17.04
N VAL A 102 1.79 1.71 16.47
CA VAL A 102 2.83 0.81 16.95
C VAL A 102 3.76 0.43 15.82
N ARG A 103 4.95 -0.01 16.20
CA ARG A 103 5.95 -0.59 15.33
C ARG A 103 6.20 -2.03 15.78
N ILE A 104 6.27 -2.94 14.82
CA ILE A 104 6.73 -4.30 15.08
C ILE A 104 8.23 -4.27 15.36
N THR A 105 8.66 -4.84 16.48
CA THR A 105 10.09 -4.87 16.87
C THR A 105 10.76 -6.19 16.52
N ASN A 106 10.01 -7.30 16.44
CA ASN A 106 10.55 -8.64 16.24
C ASN A 106 9.96 -9.36 15.01
N GLY A 107 10.64 -10.43 14.57
CA GLY A 107 10.17 -11.28 13.47
C GLY A 107 10.39 -10.70 12.06
N PRO A 108 9.87 -11.39 11.01
CA PRO A 108 10.08 -11.00 9.62
C PRO A 108 9.45 -9.66 9.25
N LEU A 109 8.56 -9.14 10.09
CA LEU A 109 7.90 -7.85 9.93
C LEU A 109 8.50 -6.76 10.81
N SER A 110 9.65 -6.99 11.45
CA SER A 110 10.35 -5.97 12.22
C SER A 110 10.56 -4.70 11.40
N GLY A 111 10.29 -3.55 12.02
CA GLY A 111 10.36 -2.24 11.35
C GLY A 111 9.03 -1.74 10.80
N VAL A 112 8.05 -2.61 10.55
CA VAL A 112 6.74 -2.24 10.00
C VAL A 112 5.95 -1.45 11.04
N GLN A 113 5.32 -0.36 10.60
CA GLN A 113 4.53 0.54 11.43
C GLN A 113 3.06 0.50 11.00
N GLY A 114 2.15 0.63 11.95
CA GLY A 114 0.72 0.63 11.67
C GLY A 114 -0.11 1.05 12.88
N ILE A 115 -1.43 1.01 12.71
CA ILE A 115 -2.39 1.25 13.79
C ILE A 115 -2.83 -0.10 14.34
N VAL A 116 -2.75 -0.32 15.65
CA VAL A 116 -3.29 -1.55 16.25
C VAL A 116 -4.80 -1.45 16.35
N THR A 117 -5.46 -2.52 15.91
CA THR A 117 -6.88 -2.76 16.14
C THR A 117 -7.07 -4.20 16.65
N GLY A 118 -7.99 -4.40 17.58
CA GLY A 118 -8.25 -5.73 18.14
C GLY A 118 -8.76 -5.68 19.58
N TYR A 119 -9.49 -6.71 19.99
CA TYR A 119 -9.96 -6.88 21.36
C TYR A 119 -9.79 -8.33 21.80
N LYS A 120 -9.19 -8.52 22.98
CA LYS A 120 -9.10 -9.75 23.79
C LYS A 120 -8.48 -11.04 23.23
N ASN A 121 -8.33 -11.28 21.92
CA ASN A 121 -7.66 -12.53 21.48
C ASN A 121 -7.08 -12.58 20.05
N GLN A 122 -7.21 -11.51 19.25
CA GLN A 122 -6.57 -11.40 17.94
C GLN A 122 -6.08 -9.97 17.78
N GLN A 123 -4.76 -9.80 17.72
CA GLN A 123 -4.14 -8.50 17.49
C GLN A 123 -3.96 -8.31 15.98
N HIS A 124 -4.54 -7.24 15.46
CA HIS A 124 -4.40 -6.86 14.07
C HIS A 124 -3.63 -5.55 13.96
N LEU A 125 -2.60 -5.56 13.12
CA LEU A 125 -1.92 -4.35 12.70
C LEU A 125 -2.53 -3.85 11.40
N VAL A 126 -3.06 -2.64 11.43
CA VAL A 126 -3.64 -1.98 10.27
C VAL A 126 -2.58 -1.14 9.59
N LEU A 127 -2.24 -1.53 8.36
CA LEU A 127 -1.34 -0.81 7.48
C LEU A 127 -2.17 0.04 6.55
N SER A 128 -2.04 1.36 6.68
CA SER A 128 -2.81 2.34 5.93
C SER A 128 -1.96 2.89 4.79
N VAL A 129 -2.49 2.84 3.57
CA VAL A 129 -1.91 3.54 2.42
C VAL A 129 -2.71 4.81 2.21
N ASP A 130 -2.14 5.93 2.66
CA ASP A 130 -2.78 7.25 2.67
C ASP A 130 -3.25 7.66 1.27
N LEU A 131 -2.45 7.35 0.25
CA LEU A 131 -2.67 7.74 -1.14
C LEU A 131 -4.00 7.26 -1.72
N ILE A 132 -4.44 6.08 -1.31
CA ILE A 132 -5.68 5.44 -1.79
C ILE A 132 -6.77 5.39 -0.73
N GLN A 133 -6.51 5.98 0.45
CA GLN A 133 -7.41 5.91 1.61
C GLN A 133 -7.91 4.46 1.81
N SER A 134 -6.99 3.51 1.76
CA SER A 134 -7.28 2.08 1.92
C SER A 134 -6.30 1.47 2.92
N SER A 135 -6.76 0.51 3.71
CA SER A 135 -5.94 -0.14 4.72
C SER A 135 -6.02 -1.66 4.62
N VAL A 136 -4.95 -2.31 5.05
CA VAL A 136 -4.85 -3.76 5.16
C VAL A 136 -4.70 -4.12 6.63
N SER A 137 -5.58 -5.00 7.11
CA SER A 137 -5.46 -5.62 8.42
C SER A 137 -4.53 -6.82 8.31
N VAL A 138 -3.53 -6.88 9.17
CA VAL A 138 -2.55 -7.95 9.25
C VAL A 138 -2.66 -8.61 10.61
N GLU A 139 -2.92 -9.91 10.66
CA GLU A 139 -2.88 -10.68 11.91
C GLU A 139 -1.42 -10.77 12.39
N VAL A 140 -1.14 -10.19 13.55
CA VAL A 140 0.21 -10.10 14.14
C VAL A 140 0.30 -10.86 15.47
N ASP A 141 -0.44 -11.97 15.58
CA ASP A 141 -0.38 -12.84 16.74
C ASP A 141 1.05 -13.35 16.95
N GLY A 142 1.62 -13.14 18.14
CA GLY A 142 3.00 -13.52 18.47
C GLY A 142 4.09 -12.52 18.05
N TYR A 143 3.75 -11.32 17.59
CA TYR A 143 4.72 -10.24 17.34
C TYR A 143 4.80 -9.25 18.50
N ASP A 144 6.01 -8.82 18.85
CA ASP A 144 6.22 -7.72 19.79
C ASP A 144 5.94 -6.37 19.13
N LEU A 145 5.13 -5.56 19.80
CA LEU A 145 4.69 -4.24 19.35
C LEU A 145 5.22 -3.16 20.30
N ALA A 146 5.96 -2.20 19.78
CA ALA A 146 6.37 -1.01 20.52
C ALA A 146 5.52 0.20 20.11
N PRO A 147 4.98 0.98 21.07
CA PRO A 147 4.24 2.18 20.74
C PRO A 147 5.16 3.21 20.06
N ILE A 148 4.64 3.86 19.03
CA ILE A 148 5.29 5.01 18.39
C ILE A 148 4.62 6.24 18.98
N THR A 149 5.20 6.77 20.05
CA THR A 149 4.74 8.05 20.61
C THR A 149 4.87 9.10 19.51
N LYS A 150 3.75 9.64 19.03
CA LYS A 150 3.81 10.86 18.22
C LYS A 150 4.46 11.92 19.12
N PRO A 151 5.51 12.66 18.69
CA PRO A 151 5.83 13.89 19.38
C PRO A 151 4.56 14.74 19.36
N SER A 152 4.05 15.01 20.57
CA SER A 152 2.91 15.89 20.81
C SER A 152 3.09 17.17 19.99
N THR A 153 2.03 17.58 19.30
CA THR A 153 1.90 18.91 18.72
C THR A 153 2.12 19.95 19.82
N ALA A 154 3.36 20.43 19.96
CA ALA A 154 3.69 21.68 20.59
C ALA A 154 3.99 22.66 19.45
N ALA A 155 3.28 23.78 19.48
CA ALA A 155 3.41 24.88 18.53
C ALA A 155 4.86 25.35 18.39
N SER A 156 5.28 25.62 17.16
CA SER A 156 5.95 26.88 16.84
C SER A 156 5.88 27.09 15.34
N ASP A 157 5.33 28.24 14.99
CA ASP A 157 5.60 28.99 13.78
C ASP A 157 7.08 28.88 13.38
N ASN A 158 7.33 28.63 12.09
CA ASN A 158 8.20 29.50 11.29
C ASN A 158 8.16 29.14 9.81
N CYS A 159 7.83 30.16 9.02
CA CYS A 159 8.16 30.27 7.61
C CYS A 159 9.66 29.98 7.38
N ALA A 160 9.94 29.08 6.45
CA ALA A 160 11.16 29.16 5.65
C ALA A 160 10.89 28.52 4.29
N SER A 161 10.73 29.39 3.29
CA SER A 161 10.90 29.09 1.87
C SER A 161 12.24 28.41 1.66
N VAL A 162 12.28 27.34 0.85
CA VAL A 162 13.52 26.93 0.19
C VAL A 162 13.20 26.65 -1.29
N PRO A 163 13.82 27.38 -2.23
CA PRO A 163 13.89 26.96 -3.62
C PRO A 163 15.11 26.05 -3.78
N HIS A 164 14.95 24.89 -4.41
CA HIS A 164 16.05 24.27 -5.14
C HIS A 164 15.53 23.39 -6.26
N SER A 165 15.74 23.90 -7.47
CA SER A 165 16.03 23.13 -8.67
C SER A 165 16.97 21.96 -8.34
N GLY A 166 16.51 20.74 -8.60
CA GLY A 166 17.31 19.52 -8.47
C GLY A 166 16.71 18.44 -9.36
N ILE A 167 17.46 18.08 -10.39
CA ILE A 167 17.17 16.98 -11.32
C ILE A 167 17.09 15.68 -10.52
N PHE A 168 15.95 14.98 -10.58
CA PHE A 168 15.92 13.55 -10.25
C PHE A 168 14.96 12.81 -11.19
N PRO A 169 15.42 11.80 -11.95
CA PRO A 169 14.56 10.70 -12.32
C PRO A 169 14.44 9.80 -11.07
N VAL A 170 13.55 10.14 -10.15
CA VAL A 170 13.19 9.20 -9.09
C VAL A 170 12.25 8.19 -9.72
N THR A 171 12.65 6.92 -9.67
CA THR A 171 11.96 5.81 -10.32
C THR A 171 10.85 5.29 -9.41
N ASP A 172 9.97 6.18 -8.97
CA ASP A 172 9.01 5.83 -7.95
C ASP A 172 7.83 5.05 -8.52
N PRO A 173 7.24 4.14 -7.73
CA PRO A 173 5.95 3.55 -8.07
C PRO A 173 4.86 4.63 -8.07
N ILE A 174 4.08 4.64 -9.14
CA ILE A 174 2.82 5.38 -9.22
C ILE A 174 1.65 4.44 -9.03
N LEU A 175 0.51 5.01 -8.69
CA LEU A 175 -0.72 4.24 -8.55
C LEU A 175 -1.65 4.45 -9.75
N VAL A 176 -2.06 3.33 -10.35
CA VAL A 176 -2.95 3.26 -11.49
C VAL A 176 -4.29 2.69 -11.04
N ALA A 177 -5.36 3.46 -11.18
CA ALA A 177 -6.72 3.02 -10.93
C ALA A 177 -7.29 2.35 -12.20
N GLY A 178 -7.98 1.23 -12.03
CA GLY A 178 -8.56 0.47 -13.12
C GLY A 178 -9.75 -0.39 -12.72
#